data_AF-C9PNH8-F1
#
_entry.id   AF-C9PNH8-F1
#
_cell.length_a   1.000
_cell.length_b   1.000
_cell.length_c   1.000
_cell.angle_alpha   90.00
_cell.angle_beta   90.00
_cell.angle_gamma   90.00
#
_symmetry.space_group_name_H-M   'P 1'
#
loop_
_entity.id
_entity.type
_entity.pdbx_description
1 polymer ?
#
loop_
_entity_poly.entity_id
_entity_poly.type
_entity_poly.pdbx_seq_one_letter_code
_entity_poly.pdbx_strand_id
1 'polypeptide(L)'
;MTIQFLFKIESDFILYTHTHKEKNMGWISAIIVGALIGWIAEKVMKSDMGLLMNIIIGIIGSSLGRWIFGDVLSIGAAHSAGSFSLTGLLFGVLGASVLIFLLRFFKVMSK
;
A
#
# COMPACT_ATOMS: atom_id res chain seq x y z
N MET A 1 44.10 19.73 -1.88
CA MET A 1 43.76 18.45 -2.54
C MET A 1 43.43 17.35 -1.52
N THR A 2 44.26 17.12 -0.51
CA THR A 2 44.05 16.08 0.53
C THR A 2 42.80 16.28 1.40
N ILE A 3 42.46 17.52 1.79
CA ILE A 3 41.27 17.80 2.63
C ILE A 3 39.96 17.52 1.88
N GLN A 4 39.90 17.83 0.58
CA GLN A 4 38.73 17.55 -0.27
C GLN A 4 38.52 16.03 -0.45
N PHE A 5 39.60 15.26 -0.47
CA PHE A 5 39.54 13.80 -0.53
C PHE A 5 38.98 13.20 0.77
N LEU A 6 39.42 13.70 1.93
CA LEU A 6 38.91 13.28 3.23
C LEU A 6 37.42 13.64 3.41
N PHE A 7 37.00 14.83 2.99
CA PHE A 7 35.59 15.24 3.05
C PHE A 7 34.69 14.38 2.16
N LYS A 8 35.20 13.93 1.00
CA LYS A 8 34.49 13.01 0.11
C LYS A 8 34.33 11.62 0.72
N ILE A 9 35.37 11.08 1.37
CA ILE A 9 35.28 9.77 2.05
C ILE A 9 34.27 9.82 3.20
N GLU A 10 34.23 10.88 3.99
CA GLU A 10 33.24 11.05 5.06
C GLU A 10 31.81 11.14 4.50
N SER A 11 31.61 11.89 3.41
CA SER A 11 30.32 12.03 2.74
C SER A 11 29.80 10.71 2.16
N ASP A 12 30.67 9.93 1.51
CA ASP A 12 30.32 8.64 0.92
C ASP A 12 30.01 7.60 2.02
N PHE A 13 30.72 7.65 3.15
CA PHE A 13 30.45 6.79 4.31
C PHE A 13 29.10 7.13 4.97
N ILE A 14 28.79 8.42 5.15
CA ILE A 14 27.49 8.85 5.69
C ILE A 14 26.35 8.36 4.78
N LEU A 15 26.48 8.53 3.46
CA LEU A 15 25.47 8.07 2.49
C LEU A 15 25.28 6.55 2.57
N TYR A 16 26.37 5.76 2.68
CA TYR A 16 26.30 4.31 2.82
C TYR A 16 25.52 3.87 4.07
N THR A 17 25.67 4.55 5.20
CA THR A 17 24.92 4.22 6.43
C THR A 17 23.43 4.56 6.35
N HIS A 18 23.04 5.54 5.52
CA HIS A 18 21.64 5.95 5.36
C HIS A 18 20.82 5.06 4.41
N THR A 19 21.46 4.31 3.50
CA THR A 19 20.76 3.48 2.51
C THR A 19 20.40 2.08 3.00
N HIS A 20 20.95 1.60 4.12
CA HIS A 20 20.84 0.19 4.53
C HIS A 20 19.79 -0.12 5.61
N LYS A 21 19.11 0.88 6.19
CA LYS A 21 18.20 0.68 7.35
C LYS A 21 16.73 0.44 7.00
N GLU A 22 16.31 0.69 5.76
CA GLU A 22 14.88 0.87 5.42
C GLU A 22 14.20 -0.38 4.81
N LYS A 23 14.94 -1.36 4.30
CA LYS A 23 14.38 -2.32 3.32
C LYS A 23 13.68 -3.55 3.89
N ASN A 24 13.78 -3.84 5.19
CA ASN A 24 13.39 -5.14 5.74
C ASN A 24 12.01 -5.19 6.42
N MET A 25 11.35 -4.05 6.68
CA MET A 25 10.06 -3.98 7.40
C MET A 25 8.83 -3.74 6.49
N GLY A 26 9.03 -3.58 5.17
CA GLY A 26 7.99 -3.17 4.23
C GLY A 26 6.97 -4.27 3.86
N TRP A 27 7.38 -5.54 3.83
CA TRP A 27 6.49 -6.60 3.35
C TRP A 27 5.53 -7.11 4.44
N ILE A 28 5.99 -7.22 5.70
CA ILE A 28 5.10 -7.53 6.84
C ILE A 28 4.08 -6.41 7.06
N SER A 29 4.51 -5.15 6.99
CA SER A 29 3.60 -4.02 7.12
C SER A 29 2.56 -3.99 6.00
N ALA A 30 2.94 -4.32 4.76
CA ALA A 30 2.00 -4.46 3.65
C ALA A 30 0.93 -5.55 3.89
N ILE A 31 1.30 -6.69 4.49
CA ILE A 31 0.35 -7.76 4.83
C ILE A 31 -0.62 -7.28 5.93
N ILE A 32 -0.09 -6.66 7.00
CA ILE A 32 -0.92 -6.18 8.12
C ILE A 32 -1.87 -5.07 7.66
N VAL A 33 -1.36 -4.09 6.90
CA VAL A 33 -2.15 -2.98 6.34
C VAL A 33 -3.15 -3.51 5.33
N GLY A 34 -2.75 -4.44 4.46
CA GLY A 34 -3.65 -5.12 3.52
C GLY A 34 -4.78 -5.85 4.23
N ALA A 35 -4.48 -6.63 5.28
CA ALA A 35 -5.49 -7.31 6.09
C ALA A 35 -6.50 -6.33 6.69
N LEU A 36 -6.03 -5.21 7.26
CA LEU A 36 -6.86 -4.15 7.83
C LEU A 36 -7.76 -3.51 6.76
N ILE A 37 -7.19 -3.11 5.62
CA ILE A 37 -7.92 -2.49 4.51
C ILE A 37 -9.01 -3.44 3.98
N GLY A 38 -8.64 -4.70 3.71
CA GLY A 38 -9.58 -5.66 3.16
C GLY A 38 -10.71 -6.01 4.13
N TRP A 39 -10.41 -6.14 5.42
CA TRP A 39 -11.43 -6.39 6.44
C TRP A 39 -12.41 -5.20 6.59
N ILE A 40 -11.90 -3.97 6.57
CA ILE A 40 -12.77 -2.78 6.61
C ILE A 40 -13.63 -2.72 5.34
N ALA A 41 -13.05 -2.97 4.16
CA ALA A 41 -13.78 -2.98 2.89
C ALA A 41 -14.86 -4.08 2.84
N GLU A 42 -14.57 -5.27 3.38
CA GLU A 42 -15.52 -6.38 3.52
C GLU A 42 -16.74 -5.95 4.37
N LYS A 43 -16.50 -5.31 5.53
CA LYS A 43 -17.58 -4.81 6.40
C LYS A 43 -18.42 -3.72 5.74
N VAL A 44 -17.79 -2.82 4.99
CA VAL A 44 -18.49 -1.78 4.22
C VAL A 44 -19.36 -2.41 3.12
N MET A 45 -18.84 -3.42 2.42
CA MET A 45 -19.53 -4.10 1.31
C MET A 45 -20.47 -5.24 1.75
N LYS A 46 -20.59 -5.49 3.06
CA LYS A 46 -21.39 -6.57 3.67
C LYS A 46 -21.18 -7.91 2.96
N SER A 47 -19.92 -8.26 2.72
CA SER A 47 -19.54 -9.58 2.19
C SER A 47 -18.90 -10.40 3.30
N ASP A 48 -18.91 -11.72 3.18
CA ASP A 48 -18.22 -12.63 4.09
C ASP A 48 -17.28 -13.51 3.24
N MET A 49 -16.07 -13.00 3.03
CA MET A 49 -15.02 -13.61 2.19
C MET A 49 -13.93 -14.31 3.02
N GLY A 50 -13.86 -13.99 4.31
CA GLY A 50 -12.90 -14.57 5.25
C GLY A 50 -11.53 -13.89 5.21
N LEU A 51 -10.69 -14.21 6.21
CA LEU A 51 -9.44 -13.49 6.49
C LEU A 51 -8.44 -13.55 5.32
N LEU A 52 -8.31 -14.71 4.67
CA LEU A 52 -7.38 -14.89 3.55
C LEU A 52 -7.77 -14.03 2.34
N MET A 53 -9.06 -13.98 2.01
CA MET A 53 -9.54 -13.13 0.91
C MET A 53 -9.38 -11.65 1.25
N ASN A 54 -9.62 -11.25 2.51
CA ASN A 54 -9.41 -9.86 2.93
C ASN A 54 -7.97 -9.40 2.70
N ILE A 55 -6.98 -10.22 3.02
CA ILE A 55 -5.57 -9.88 2.75
C ILE A 55 -5.34 -9.68 1.25
N ILE A 56 -5.83 -10.60 0.41
CA ILE A 56 -5.67 -10.53 -1.06
C ILE A 56 -6.35 -9.28 -1.61
N ILE A 57 -7.62 -9.06 -1.24
CA ILE A 57 -8.41 -7.89 -1.63
C ILE A 57 -7.75 -6.60 -1.15
N GLY A 58 -7.17 -6.58 0.04
CA GLY A 58 -6.49 -5.42 0.58
C GLY A 58 -5.23 -5.05 -0.20
N ILE A 59 -4.40 -6.04 -0.56
CA ILE A 59 -3.17 -5.81 -1.34
C ILE A 59 -3.50 -5.41 -2.78
N ILE A 60 -4.38 -6.15 -3.45
CA ILE A 60 -4.76 -5.87 -4.84
C ILE A 60 -5.59 -4.59 -4.93
N GLY A 61 -6.51 -4.41 -3.99
CA GLY A 61 -7.43 -3.27 -3.92
C GLY A 61 -6.72 -1.95 -3.59
N SER A 62 -5.70 -1.97 -2.73
CA SER A 62 -4.88 -0.77 -2.50
C SER A 62 -4.04 -0.38 -3.72
N SER A 63 -3.50 -1.36 -4.44
CA SER A 63 -2.81 -1.14 -5.72
C SER A 63 -3.76 -0.56 -6.77
N LEU A 64 -4.98 -1.11 -6.86
CA LEU A 64 -6.03 -0.60 -7.75
C LEU A 64 -6.48 0.82 -7.35
N GLY A 65 -6.64 1.07 -6.05
CA GLY A 65 -6.97 2.40 -5.52
C GLY A 65 -5.90 3.42 -5.86
N ARG A 66 -4.62 3.07 -5.73
CA ARG A 66 -3.51 3.93 -6.17
C ARG A 66 -3.58 4.23 -7.66
N TRP A 67 -3.82 3.23 -8.48
CA TRP A 67 -3.90 3.42 -9.93
C TRP A 67 -5.09 4.31 -10.33
N ILE A 68 -6.29 4.04 -9.82
CA ILE A 68 -7.50 4.80 -10.18
C ILE A 68 -7.45 6.21 -9.56
N PHE A 69 -7.23 6.33 -8.26
CA PHE A 69 -7.32 7.62 -7.58
C PHE A 69 -6.02 8.42 -7.68
N GLY A 70 -4.87 7.75 -7.70
CA GLY A 70 -3.56 8.39 -7.82
C GLY A 70 -3.23 8.74 -9.26
N ASP A 71 -3.19 7.75 -10.15
CA ASP A 71 -2.67 7.95 -11.51
C ASP A 71 -3.74 8.55 -12.45
N VAL A 72 -4.97 8.04 -12.42
CA VAL A 72 -6.04 8.51 -13.33
C VAL A 72 -6.63 9.84 -12.86
N LEU A 73 -6.95 9.96 -11.57
CA LEU A 73 -7.56 11.18 -11.01
C LEU A 73 -6.53 12.23 -10.52
N SER A 74 -5.22 11.92 -10.59
CA SER A 74 -4.13 12.81 -10.17
C SER A 74 -4.27 13.30 -8.71
N ILE A 75 -4.86 12.48 -7.83
CA ILE A 75 -4.97 12.80 -6.40
C ILE A 75 -3.66 12.39 -5.73
N GLY A 76 -2.83 13.38 -5.38
CA GLY A 76 -1.55 13.13 -4.71
C GLY A 76 -1.67 12.29 -3.44
N ALA A 77 -2.75 12.47 -2.67
CA ALA A 77 -3.01 11.70 -1.44
C ALA A 77 -3.30 10.20 -1.69
N ALA A 78 -3.78 9.83 -2.88
CA ALA A 78 -4.09 8.44 -3.22
C ALA A 78 -2.84 7.62 -3.59
N HIS A 79 -1.71 8.27 -3.86
CA HIS A 79 -0.43 7.58 -4.03
C HIS A 79 0.00 6.85 -2.74
N SER A 80 -0.52 7.28 -1.59
CA SER A 80 -0.27 6.61 -0.32
C SER A 80 -1.15 5.37 -0.12
N ALA A 81 -2.04 4.98 -1.04
CA ALA A 81 -2.92 3.82 -0.85
C ALA A 81 -2.11 2.54 -0.56
N GLY A 82 -2.45 1.86 0.55
CA GLY A 82 -1.72 0.68 1.04
C GLY A 82 -0.53 0.97 1.97
N SER A 83 -0.25 2.24 2.28
CA SER A 83 0.73 2.62 3.31
C SER A 83 0.12 2.67 4.71
N PHE A 84 0.97 2.62 5.74
CA PHE A 84 0.60 2.79 7.16
C PHE A 84 0.23 4.25 7.52
N SER A 85 -0.40 4.99 6.60
CA SER A 85 -0.87 6.36 6.82
C SER A 85 -2.40 6.39 6.81
N LEU A 86 -3.00 7.36 7.50
CA LEU A 86 -4.46 7.49 7.55
C LEU A 86 -5.05 7.69 6.14
N THR A 87 -4.42 8.52 5.31
CA THR A 87 -4.78 8.70 3.91
C THR A 87 -4.61 7.41 3.11
N GLY A 88 -3.51 6.67 3.33
CA GLY A 88 -3.25 5.41 2.66
C GLY A 88 -4.26 4.31 2.98
N LEU A 89 -4.71 4.23 4.24
CA LEU A 89 -5.78 3.34 4.67
C LEU A 89 -7.11 3.74 4.03
N LEU A 90 -7.47 5.02 4.04
CA LEU A 90 -8.71 5.52 3.44
C LEU A 90 -8.80 5.23 1.94
N PHE A 91 -7.79 5.64 1.17
CA PHE A 91 -7.75 5.39 -0.28
C PHE A 91 -7.57 3.90 -0.61
N GLY A 92 -6.86 3.16 0.26
CA GLY A 92 -6.76 1.71 0.15
C GLY A 92 -8.11 1.01 0.33
N VAL A 93 -8.91 1.42 1.32
CA VAL A 93 -10.27 0.90 1.54
C VAL A 93 -11.17 1.27 0.37
N LEU A 94 -11.11 2.51 -0.12
CA LEU A 94 -11.87 2.92 -1.31
C LEU A 94 -11.51 2.06 -2.54
N GLY A 95 -10.22 1.82 -2.79
CA GLY A 95 -9.76 0.94 -3.86
C GLY A 95 -10.21 -0.51 -3.69
N ALA A 96 -10.12 -1.05 -2.48
CA ALA A 96 -10.60 -2.40 -2.15
C ALA A 96 -12.12 -2.53 -2.28
N SER A 97 -12.90 -1.53 -1.86
CA SER A 97 -14.34 -1.47 -2.04
C SER A 97 -14.71 -1.48 -3.53
N VAL A 98 -14.01 -0.71 -4.36
CA VAL A 98 -14.21 -0.73 -5.83
C VAL A 98 -13.87 -2.12 -6.40
N LEU A 99 -12.78 -2.74 -5.94
CA LEU A 99 -12.40 -4.08 -6.37
C LEU A 99 -13.47 -5.13 -6.00
N ILE A 100 -13.99 -5.11 -4.76
CA ILE A 100 -15.07 -6.00 -4.32
C ILE A 100 -16.31 -5.82 -5.21
N PHE A 101 -16.66 -4.57 -5.52
CA PHE A 101 -17.79 -4.26 -6.40
C PHE A 101 -17.61 -4.87 -7.79
N LEU A 102 -16.42 -4.72 -8.40
CA LEU A 102 -16.07 -5.34 -9.67
C LEU A 102 -16.12 -6.87 -9.61
N LEU A 103 -15.54 -7.48 -8.58
CA LEU A 103 -15.54 -8.94 -8.42
C LEU A 103 -16.96 -9.51 -8.26
N ARG A 104 -17.87 -8.77 -7.60
CA ARG A 104 -19.29 -9.12 -7.52
C ARG A 104 -19.99 -8.93 -8.87
N PHE A 105 -19.68 -7.86 -9.60
CA PHE A 105 -20.23 -7.60 -10.93
C PHE A 105 -19.87 -8.71 -11.94
N PHE A 106 -18.61 -9.14 -11.96
CA PHE A 106 -18.15 -10.28 -12.76
C PHE A 106 -18.57 -11.64 -12.21
N LYS A 107 -19.36 -11.67 -11.12
CA LYS A 107 -19.88 -12.89 -10.48
C LYS A 107 -18.79 -13.89 -10.05
N VAL A 108 -17.55 -13.40 -9.85
CA VAL A 108 -16.41 -14.20 -9.39
C VAL A 108 -16.61 -14.64 -7.94
N MET A 109 -17.25 -13.79 -7.13
CA MET A 109 -17.68 -14.12 -5.77
C MET A 109 -19.21 -14.10 -5.71
N SER A 110 -19.79 -15.29 -5.85
CA SER A 110 -21.21 -15.54 -5.69
C SER A 110 -21.48 -16.13 -4.31
N LYS A 111 -21.51 -15.27 -3.28
CA LYS A 111 -22.24 -15.44 -2.01
C LYS A 111 -22.41 -14.07 -1.35
#